data_AF-A0A183UDR7-F1
#
_entry.id   AF-A0A183UDR7-F1
#
_cell.length_a   1.000
_cell.length_b   1.000
_cell.length_c   1.000
_cell.angle_alpha   90.00
_cell.angle_beta   90.00
_cell.angle_gamma   90.00
#
_symmetry.space_group_name_H-M   'P 1'
#
loop_
_entity.id
_entity.type
_entity.pdbx_description
1 polymer ?
#
loop_
_entity_poly.entity_id
_entity_poly.type
_entity_poly.pdbx_seq_one_letter_code
_entity_poly.pdbx_strand_id
1 'polypeptide(L)'
;MVCIAVYRLYALRCPVLVNTVGRQRIPRMLLIAWVLSALICLPQLFVWKQVTLKSVTQCLTIWTEKLITGTYSSSDELTMKVYNAFHLLAIFYIPLVILVVCYVLILHDIYETLNQNVETSSVVYMAETTRLSSVRSYRNNNKHSKGSLTSLKTRTLRGQERLRRAKVKSLRITLLLILTYVITWLPYNFLSWWLMISTESYRSLEDVIYFLNCLVVLNSVINPFIYGRCTGLKVGFV
;
A
#
# COMPACT_ATOMS: atom_id res chain seq x y z
N MET A 1 2.22 3.12 4.28
CA MET A 1 1.75 2.30 3.14
C MET A 1 2.84 2.01 2.11
N VAL A 2 3.61 3.01 1.65
CA VAL A 2 4.65 2.84 0.61
C VAL A 2 5.68 1.75 0.95
N CYS A 3 6.23 1.73 2.17
CA CYS A 3 7.19 0.69 2.58
C CYS A 3 6.61 -0.73 2.47
N ILE A 4 5.32 -0.90 2.77
CA ILE A 4 4.64 -2.19 2.66
C ILE A 4 4.53 -2.58 1.19
N ALA A 5 4.11 -1.65 0.31
CA ALA A 5 4.00 -1.92 -1.12
C ALA A 5 5.35 -2.27 -1.76
N VAL A 6 6.41 -1.51 -1.44
CA VAL A 6 7.77 -1.76 -1.91
C VAL A 6 8.29 -3.12 -1.40
N TYR A 7 8.08 -3.43 -0.12
CA TYR A 7 8.41 -4.74 0.43
C TYR A 7 7.69 -5.88 -0.31
N ARG A 8 6.41 -5.70 -0.66
CA ARG A 8 5.66 -6.70 -1.43
C ARG A 8 6.17 -6.85 -2.85
N LEU A 9 6.53 -5.76 -3.52
CA LEU A 9 7.15 -5.79 -4.85
C LEU A 9 8.45 -6.61 -4.82
N TYR A 10 9.32 -6.36 -3.84
CA TYR A 10 10.55 -7.14 -3.67
C TYR A 10 10.30 -8.62 -3.35
N ALA A 11 9.33 -8.93 -2.48
CA ALA A 11 8.97 -10.31 -2.14
C ALA A 11 8.38 -11.11 -3.30
N LEU A 12 7.77 -10.44 -4.28
CA LEU A 12 7.21 -11.09 -5.46
C LEU A 12 8.26 -11.28 -6.57
N ARG A 13 9.03 -10.24 -6.92
CA ARG A 13 10.06 -10.32 -7.97
C ARG A 13 11.30 -11.12 -7.59
N CYS A 14 11.68 -11.15 -6.30
CA CYS A 14 12.93 -11.79 -5.87
C CYS A 14 12.72 -12.73 -4.65
N PRO A 15 12.03 -13.88 -4.83
CA PRO A 15 11.73 -14.78 -3.72
C PRO A 15 12.99 -15.35 -3.02
N VAL A 16 14.09 -15.55 -3.76
CA VAL A 16 15.35 -16.10 -3.22
C VAL A 16 16.11 -15.07 -2.37
N LEU A 17 16.09 -13.80 -2.77
CA LEU A 17 16.77 -12.71 -2.05
C LEU A 17 16.02 -12.31 -0.78
N VAL A 18 14.69 -12.41 -0.76
CA VAL A 18 13.88 -12.10 0.43
C VAL A 18 14.05 -13.14 1.54
N ASN A 19 14.22 -14.41 1.20
CA ASN A 19 14.36 -15.48 2.21
C ASN A 19 15.72 -15.46 2.93
N THR A 20 16.74 -14.85 2.34
CA THR A 20 18.13 -14.81 2.88
C THR A 20 18.54 -13.41 3.34
N VAL A 21 18.16 -12.36 2.60
CA VAL A 21 18.62 -10.97 2.83
C VAL A 21 17.46 -10.04 3.26
N GLY A 22 16.21 -10.42 3.01
CA GLY A 22 15.03 -9.59 3.26
C GLY A 22 14.84 -9.18 4.72
N ARG A 23 15.12 -10.07 5.68
CA ARG A 23 14.91 -9.79 7.12
C ARG A 23 15.84 -8.70 7.67
N GLN A 24 17.06 -8.57 7.14
CA GLN A 24 18.01 -7.55 7.59
C GLN A 24 17.78 -6.16 6.95
N ARG A 25 17.07 -6.08 5.82
CA ARG A 25 16.80 -4.81 5.13
C ARG A 25 15.56 -4.08 5.65
N ILE A 26 14.59 -4.81 6.20
CA ILE A 26 13.36 -4.22 6.75
C ILE A 26 13.66 -3.15 7.82
N PRO A 27 14.53 -3.38 8.82
CA PRO A 27 14.88 -2.35 9.80
C PRO A 27 15.48 -1.09 9.16
N ARG A 28 16.32 -1.26 8.12
CA ARG A 28 16.93 -0.14 7.41
C ARG A 28 15.91 0.65 6.61
N MET A 29 14.99 -0.01 5.91
CA MET A 29 13.89 0.63 5.19
C MET A 29 12.97 1.41 6.14
N LEU A 30 12.69 0.84 7.32
CA LEU A 30 11.93 1.52 8.37
C LEU A 30 12.68 2.74 8.89
N LEU A 31 13.96 2.62 9.21
CA LEU A 31 14.78 3.75 9.67
C LEU A 31 14.78 4.91 8.64
N ILE A 32 15.00 4.60 7.37
CA ILE A 32 14.95 5.59 6.28
C ILE A 32 13.57 6.25 6.23
N ALA A 33 12.50 5.48 6.34
CA ALA A 33 11.14 6.02 6.33
C ALA A 33 10.85 6.93 7.54
N TRP A 34 11.32 6.56 8.73
CA TRP A 34 11.19 7.38 9.94
C TRP A 34 11.97 8.69 9.83
N VAL A 35 13.23 8.62 9.39
CA VAL A 35 14.07 9.82 9.20
C VAL A 35 13.46 10.74 8.14
N LEU A 36 13.06 10.19 6.99
CA LEU A 36 12.42 10.98 5.94
C LEU A 36 11.10 11.60 6.41
N SER A 37 10.29 10.86 7.18
CA SER A 37 9.06 11.39 7.76
C SER A 37 9.32 12.52 8.75
N ALA A 38 10.34 12.38 9.60
CA ALA A 38 10.72 13.42 10.55
C ALA A 38 11.16 14.70 9.82
N LEU A 39 11.99 14.56 8.79
CA LEU A 39 12.46 15.67 7.96
C LEU A 39 11.32 16.39 7.21
N ILE A 40 10.43 15.63 6.56
CA ILE A 40 9.28 16.21 5.82
C ILE A 40 8.30 16.90 6.76
N CYS A 41 8.19 16.46 8.02
CA CYS A 41 7.30 17.06 9.01
C CYS A 41 7.87 18.35 9.64
N LEU A 42 9.18 18.62 9.53
CA LEU A 42 9.81 19.79 10.17
C LEU A 42 9.10 21.13 9.93
N PRO A 43 8.65 21.47 8.71
CA PRO A 43 7.95 22.74 8.47
C PRO A 43 6.67 22.90 9.30
N GLN A 44 5.98 21.80 9.63
CA GLN A 44 4.76 21.84 10.44
C GLN A 44 5.04 22.41 11.83
N LEU A 45 6.20 22.13 12.42
CA LEU A 45 6.54 22.61 13.77
C LEU A 45 6.64 24.13 13.85
N PHE A 46 7.01 24.80 12.75
CA PHE A 46 7.20 26.25 12.73
C PHE A 46 5.96 27.02 12.27
N VAL A 47 5.08 26.37 11.51
CA VAL A 47 3.89 27.00 10.91
C VAL A 47 2.72 27.11 11.88
N TRP A 48 2.57 26.15 12.80
CA TRP A 48 1.45 26.11 13.74
C TRP A 48 1.81 26.85 15.04
N LYS A 49 0.94 27.77 15.46
CA LYS A 49 1.09 28.54 16.70
C LYS A 49 -0.20 28.59 17.49
N GLN A 50 -0.07 28.68 18.81
CA GLN A 50 -1.19 28.93 19.70
C GLN A 50 -1.51 30.42 19.73
N VAL A 51 -2.76 30.76 19.42
CA VAL A 51 -3.26 32.14 19.44
C VAL A 51 -4.52 32.20 20.31
N THR A 52 -4.64 33.24 21.13
CA THR A 52 -5.81 33.46 21.99
C THR A 52 -6.76 34.47 21.33
N LEU A 53 -7.92 33.99 20.87
CA LEU A 53 -8.92 34.84 20.21
C LEU A 53 -10.11 35.07 21.14
N LYS A 54 -10.29 36.32 21.59
CA LYS A 54 -11.31 36.78 22.56
C LYS A 54 -11.27 36.07 23.93
N SER A 55 -11.53 34.77 23.98
CA SER A 55 -11.51 33.92 25.18
C SER A 55 -11.21 32.44 24.89
N VAL A 56 -10.98 32.06 23.62
CA VAL A 56 -10.69 30.68 23.22
C VAL A 56 -9.27 30.59 22.69
N THR A 57 -8.49 29.66 23.23
CA THR A 57 -7.15 29.32 22.74
C THR A 57 -7.27 28.31 21.61
N GLN A 58 -6.81 28.68 20.40
CA GLN A 58 -6.82 27.78 19.25
C GLN A 58 -5.40 27.65 18.68
N CYS A 59 -5.12 26.51 18.04
CA CYS A 59 -3.90 26.31 17.27
C CYS A 59 -4.19 26.66 15.82
N LEU A 60 -3.56 27.72 15.32
CA LEU A 60 -3.82 28.30 14.00
C LEU A 60 -2.49 28.40 13.24
N THR A 61 -2.57 28.47 11.91
CA THR A 61 -1.38 28.76 11.10
C THR A 61 -1.02 30.24 11.19
N ILE A 62 0.26 30.58 11.01
CA ILE A 62 0.73 31.98 10.98
C ILE A 62 -0.05 32.81 9.93
N TRP A 63 -0.43 32.22 8.80
CA TRP A 63 -1.22 32.90 7.77
C TRP A 63 -2.65 33.17 8.24
N THR A 64 -3.28 32.23 8.94
CA THR A 64 -4.62 32.41 9.50
C THR A 64 -4.65 33.52 10.56
N GLU A 65 -3.61 33.61 11.40
CA GLU A 65 -3.46 34.73 12.34
C GLU A 65 -3.40 36.08 11.59
N LYS A 66 -2.52 36.22 10.60
CA LYS A 66 -2.38 37.44 9.79
C LYS A 66 -3.66 37.83 9.05
N LEU A 67 -4.44 36.84 8.60
CA LEU A 67 -5.77 37.06 8.00
C LEU A 67 -6.76 37.65 9.01
N ILE A 68 -6.76 37.18 10.26
CA ILE A 68 -7.66 37.66 11.32
C ILE A 68 -7.23 39.06 11.80
N THR A 69 -5.94 39.32 11.92
CA THR A 69 -5.40 40.64 12.34
C THR A 69 -5.43 41.69 11.23
N GLY A 70 -5.71 41.30 9.98
CA GLY A 70 -5.78 42.21 8.83
C GLY A 70 -4.41 42.64 8.28
N THR A 71 -3.33 41.96 8.65
CA THR A 71 -1.94 42.24 8.20
C THR A 71 -1.52 41.35 7.01
N TYR A 72 -2.49 40.72 6.36
CA TYR A 72 -2.27 39.76 5.29
C TYR A 72 -1.75 40.43 4.01
N SER A 73 -0.65 39.90 3.47
CA SER A 73 0.01 40.42 2.26
C SER A 73 -0.04 39.41 1.09
N SER A 74 0.22 39.88 -0.13
CA SER A 74 0.27 39.01 -1.33
C SER A 74 1.37 37.94 -1.26
N SER A 75 2.49 38.25 -0.61
CA SER A 75 3.58 37.29 -0.35
C SER A 75 3.17 36.17 0.62
N ASP A 76 2.30 36.48 1.58
CA ASP A 76 1.76 35.53 2.55
C ASP A 76 0.78 34.56 1.88
N GLU A 77 -0.01 35.02 0.91
CA GLU A 77 -0.88 34.16 0.11
C GLU A 77 -0.09 33.11 -0.69
N LEU A 78 0.97 33.55 -1.38
CA LEU A 78 1.81 32.65 -2.14
C LEU A 78 2.46 31.61 -1.23
N THR A 79 3.00 32.05 -0.09
CA THR A 79 3.70 31.16 0.84
C THR A 79 2.74 30.12 1.45
N MET A 80 1.52 30.53 1.82
CA MET A 80 0.47 29.62 2.29
C MET A 80 0.11 28.57 1.23
N LYS A 81 -0.09 29.00 -0.03
CA LYS A 81 -0.42 28.10 -1.15
C LYS A 81 0.72 27.11 -1.41
N VAL A 82 1.97 27.57 -1.46
CA VAL A 82 3.14 26.70 -1.66
C VAL A 82 3.27 25.67 -0.54
N TYR A 83 3.08 26.10 0.71
CA TYR A 83 3.12 25.21 1.86
C TYR A 83 2.01 24.14 1.82
N ASN A 84 0.77 24.55 1.53
CA ASN A 84 -0.36 23.62 1.41
C ASN A 84 -0.15 22.64 0.24
N ALA A 85 0.33 23.11 -0.92
CA ALA A 85 0.65 22.25 -2.04
C ALA A 85 1.76 21.24 -1.68
N PHE A 86 2.84 21.67 -1.03
CA PHE A 86 3.90 20.78 -0.55
C PHE A 86 3.35 19.71 0.39
N HIS A 87 2.52 20.09 1.37
CA HIS A 87 1.90 19.17 2.32
C HIS A 87 1.04 18.11 1.60
N LEU A 88 0.14 18.54 0.71
CA LEU A 88 -0.73 17.64 -0.05
C LEU A 88 0.09 16.68 -0.94
N LEU A 89 1.11 17.20 -1.63
CA LEU A 89 1.97 16.39 -2.49
C LEU A 89 2.77 15.35 -1.70
N ALA A 90 3.41 15.77 -0.61
CA ALA A 90 4.29 14.92 0.18
C ALA A 90 3.52 13.81 0.91
N ILE A 91 2.33 14.11 1.42
CA ILE A 91 1.57 13.18 2.28
C ILE A 91 0.62 12.29 1.47
N PHE A 92 0.08 12.78 0.35
CA PHE A 92 -0.90 12.03 -0.45
C PHE A 92 -0.41 11.66 -1.87
N TYR A 93 -0.14 12.65 -2.72
CA TYR A 93 0.06 12.38 -4.15
C TYR A 93 1.35 11.61 -4.47
N ILE A 94 2.49 11.97 -3.86
CA ILE A 94 3.75 11.25 -4.06
C ILE A 94 3.62 9.79 -3.58
N PRO A 95 3.14 9.52 -2.35
CA PRO A 95 2.84 8.16 -1.91
C PRO A 95 1.89 7.43 -2.86
N LEU A 96 0.82 8.07 -3.33
CA LEU A 96 -0.17 7.49 -4.24
C LEU A 96 0.48 7.05 -5.57
N VAL A 97 1.28 7.89 -6.19
CA VAL A 97 1.99 7.57 -7.45
C VAL A 97 2.90 6.35 -7.25
N ILE A 98 3.69 6.33 -6.17
CA ILE A 98 4.58 5.20 -5.87
C ILE A 98 3.76 3.92 -5.66
N LEU A 99 2.62 4.00 -4.98
CA LEU A 99 1.72 2.86 -4.77
C LEU A 99 1.15 2.34 -6.10
N VAL A 100 0.64 3.23 -6.96
CA VAL A 100 0.10 2.85 -8.27
C VAL A 100 1.17 2.15 -9.11
N VAL A 101 2.37 2.73 -9.22
CA VAL A 101 3.48 2.13 -9.96
C VAL A 101 3.85 0.75 -9.39
N CYS A 102 4.03 0.64 -8.07
CA CYS A 102 4.36 -0.64 -7.43
C CYS A 102 3.30 -1.71 -7.73
N TYR A 103 2.01 -1.34 -7.72
CA TYR A 103 0.93 -2.30 -7.94
C TYR A 103 0.73 -2.68 -9.40
N VAL A 104 0.91 -1.76 -10.34
CA VAL A 104 0.94 -2.09 -11.77
C VAL A 104 2.05 -3.11 -12.05
N LEU A 105 3.25 -2.89 -11.50
CA LEU A 105 4.37 -3.83 -11.64
C LEU A 105 4.09 -5.20 -11.00
N ILE A 106 3.41 -5.22 -9.85
CA ILE A 106 2.98 -6.47 -9.20
C ILE A 106 1.94 -7.21 -10.04
N LEU A 107 0.93 -6.53 -10.57
CA LEU A 107 -0.11 -7.15 -11.38
C LEU A 107 0.45 -7.70 -12.69
N HIS A 108 1.38 -6.97 -13.32
CA HIS A 108 2.09 -7.44 -14.51
C HIS A 108 2.85 -8.75 -14.23
N ASP A 109 3.63 -8.78 -13.14
CA ASP A 109 4.40 -9.97 -12.71
C ASP A 109 3.49 -11.17 -12.43
N ILE A 110 2.35 -10.93 -11.78
CA ILE A 110 1.35 -11.97 -11.52
C ILE A 110 0.71 -12.46 -12.81
N TYR A 111 0.36 -11.56 -13.74
CA TYR A 111 -0.24 -11.92 -15.02
C TYR A 111 0.70 -12.78 -15.85
N GLU A 112 1.97 -12.38 -15.96
CA GLU A 112 3.01 -13.13 -16.66
C GLU A 112 3.21 -14.52 -16.03
N THR A 113 3.30 -14.58 -14.69
CA THR A 113 3.42 -15.85 -13.96
C THR A 113 2.20 -16.75 -14.17
N LEU A 114 0.98 -16.20 -14.25
CA LEU A 114 -0.23 -16.98 -14.52
C LEU A 114 -0.23 -17.53 -15.95
N ASN A 115 0.18 -16.72 -16.94
CA ASN A 115 0.23 -17.13 -18.33
C ASN A 115 1.24 -18.27 -18.56
N GLN A 116 2.44 -18.15 -17.98
CA GLN A 116 3.46 -19.21 -18.03
C GLN A 116 2.99 -20.52 -17.38
N ASN A 117 2.21 -20.44 -16.29
CA ASN A 117 1.66 -21.64 -15.64
C ASN A 117 0.58 -22.33 -16.48
N VAL A 118 -0.25 -21.57 -17.20
CA VAL A 118 -1.27 -22.12 -18.12
C VAL A 118 -0.58 -22.85 -19.27
N GLU A 119 0.45 -22.23 -19.85
CA GLU A 119 1.24 -22.80 -20.94
C GLU A 119 2.07 -24.01 -20.49
N THR A 120 2.67 -23.97 -19.30
CA THR A 120 3.38 -25.13 -18.74
C THR A 120 2.42 -26.27 -18.42
N SER A 121 1.23 -25.97 -17.90
CA SER A 121 0.22 -26.99 -17.60
C SER A 121 -0.24 -27.67 -18.89
N SER A 122 -0.58 -26.93 -19.95
CA SER A 122 -0.99 -27.49 -21.23
C SER A 122 0.10 -28.34 -21.88
N VAL A 123 1.37 -27.92 -21.83
CA VAL A 123 2.51 -28.71 -22.31
C VAL A 123 2.71 -29.99 -21.50
N VAL A 124 2.55 -29.95 -20.18
CA VAL A 124 2.62 -31.14 -19.32
C VAL A 124 1.47 -32.10 -19.62
N TYR A 125 0.24 -31.61 -19.81
CA TYR A 125 -0.90 -32.45 -20.20
C TYR A 125 -0.66 -33.13 -21.56
N MET A 126 -0.11 -32.40 -22.53
CA MET A 126 0.24 -32.95 -23.84
C MET A 126 1.39 -33.97 -23.75
N ALA A 127 2.43 -33.68 -22.98
CA ALA A 127 3.52 -34.64 -22.76
C ALA A 127 3.04 -35.91 -22.02
N GLU A 128 2.04 -35.80 -21.14
CA GLU A 128 1.46 -36.92 -20.42
C GLU A 128 0.53 -37.76 -21.30
N THR A 129 -0.27 -37.18 -22.20
CA THR A 129 -1.04 -37.92 -23.20
C THR A 129 -0.14 -38.65 -24.21
N THR A 130 0.97 -38.03 -24.65
CA THR A 130 1.98 -38.69 -25.50
C THR A 130 2.77 -39.78 -24.75
N ARG A 131 3.00 -39.62 -23.44
CA ARG A 131 3.61 -40.68 -22.60
C ARG A 131 2.65 -41.83 -22.32
N LEU A 132 1.37 -41.58 -22.09
CA LEU A 132 0.36 -42.62 -21.89
C LEU A 132 0.17 -43.49 -23.14
N SER A 133 0.27 -42.88 -24.33
CA SER A 133 0.22 -43.60 -25.61
C SER A 133 1.48 -44.43 -25.87
N SER A 134 2.68 -43.97 -25.49
CA SER A 134 3.92 -44.77 -25.61
C SER A 134 4.11 -45.83 -24.51
N VAL A 135 3.63 -45.60 -23.29
CA VAL A 135 3.70 -46.57 -22.18
C VAL A 135 2.75 -47.75 -22.37
N ARG A 136 1.65 -47.58 -23.12
CA ARG A 136 0.72 -48.69 -23.45
C ARG A 136 1.40 -49.79 -24.29
N SER A 137 2.51 -49.48 -24.96
CA SER A 137 3.29 -50.43 -25.76
C SER A 137 4.42 -51.14 -24.99
N TYR A 138 4.84 -50.64 -23.82
CA TYR A 138 6.00 -51.19 -23.07
C TYR A 138 5.66 -51.76 -21.67
N ARG A 139 4.37 -51.82 -21.30
CA ARG A 139 3.91 -52.31 -19.99
C ARG A 139 3.83 -53.84 -19.93
N ASN A 140 4.94 -54.53 -20.21
CA ASN A 140 5.03 -55.95 -19.89
C ASN A 140 6.23 -56.37 -19.04
N ASN A 141 7.16 -55.51 -18.59
CA ASN A 141 8.34 -56.11 -17.93
C ASN A 141 9.12 -55.42 -16.81
N ASN A 142 8.75 -54.29 -16.19
CA ASN A 142 9.46 -53.93 -14.94
C ASN A 142 8.69 -52.99 -14.02
N LYS A 143 8.37 -53.50 -12.82
CA LYS A 143 7.52 -52.88 -11.81
C LYS A 143 8.31 -52.69 -10.50
N HIS A 144 9.39 -51.93 -10.53
CA HIS A 144 10.01 -51.35 -9.34
C HIS A 144 10.77 -50.08 -9.76
N SER A 145 10.69 -48.99 -8.97
CA SER A 145 11.40 -47.70 -9.15
C SER A 145 10.68 -46.50 -9.82
N LYS A 146 9.35 -46.52 -10.04
CA LYS A 146 8.60 -45.32 -10.53
C LYS A 146 7.88 -44.47 -9.45
N GLY A 147 7.90 -44.89 -8.18
CA GLY A 147 7.15 -44.22 -7.10
C GLY A 147 7.77 -42.94 -6.52
N SER A 148 9.09 -42.72 -6.70
CA SER A 148 9.80 -41.62 -6.03
C SER A 148 9.70 -40.27 -6.76
N LEU A 149 9.85 -40.27 -8.09
CA LEU A 149 9.91 -39.04 -8.90
C LEU A 149 8.55 -38.33 -9.04
N THR A 150 7.45 -39.09 -9.14
CA THR A 150 6.08 -38.54 -9.19
C THR A 150 5.64 -37.98 -7.83
N SER A 151 6.09 -38.57 -6.72
CA SER A 151 5.84 -38.09 -5.35
C SER A 151 6.58 -36.76 -5.04
N LEU A 152 7.81 -36.61 -5.54
CA LEU A 152 8.58 -35.36 -5.43
C LEU A 152 7.96 -34.22 -6.25
N LYS A 153 7.55 -34.48 -7.51
CA LYS A 153 6.91 -33.47 -8.37
C LYS A 153 5.54 -33.02 -7.86
N THR A 154 4.76 -33.93 -7.29
CA THR A 154 3.45 -33.59 -6.68
C THR A 154 3.61 -32.81 -5.37
N ARG A 155 4.66 -33.08 -4.56
CA ARG A 155 4.98 -32.27 -3.37
C ARG A 155 5.44 -30.85 -3.71
N THR A 156 6.26 -30.66 -4.76
CA THR A 156 6.74 -29.33 -5.17
C THR A 156 5.62 -28.47 -5.76
N LEU A 157 4.76 -29.03 -6.61
CA LEU A 157 3.56 -28.35 -7.14
C LEU A 157 2.60 -27.91 -6.02
N ARG A 158 2.31 -28.81 -5.07
CA ARG A 158 1.43 -28.51 -3.93
C ARG A 158 2.03 -27.47 -2.98
N GLY A 159 3.36 -27.43 -2.87
CA GLY A 159 4.11 -26.39 -2.15
C GLY A 159 4.01 -25.02 -2.84
N GLN A 160 4.16 -24.97 -4.16
CA GLN A 160 3.99 -23.74 -4.94
C GLN A 160 2.56 -23.20 -4.89
N GLU A 161 1.54 -24.07 -4.94
CA GLU A 161 0.14 -23.65 -4.78
C GLU A 161 -0.15 -23.04 -3.41
N ARG A 162 0.39 -23.62 -2.33
CA ARG A 162 0.25 -23.08 -0.97
C ARG A 162 0.94 -21.72 -0.85
N LEU A 163 2.14 -21.58 -1.41
CA LEU A 163 2.86 -20.31 -1.47
C LEU A 163 2.09 -19.27 -2.29
N ARG A 164 1.51 -19.64 -3.45
CA ARG A 164 0.68 -18.77 -4.28
C ARG A 164 -0.57 -18.29 -3.54
N ARG A 165 -1.26 -19.18 -2.83
CA ARG A 165 -2.43 -18.81 -2.00
C ARG A 165 -2.05 -17.86 -0.85
N ALA A 166 -0.91 -18.10 -0.21
CA ALA A 166 -0.39 -17.21 0.83
C ALA A 166 -0.04 -15.81 0.27
N LYS A 167 0.59 -15.76 -0.92
CA LYS A 167 0.88 -14.50 -1.65
C LYS A 167 -0.40 -13.73 -1.97
N VAL A 168 -1.43 -14.38 -2.51
CA VAL A 168 -2.73 -13.76 -2.84
C VAL A 168 -3.43 -13.22 -1.60
N LYS A 169 -3.47 -13.98 -0.50
CA LYS A 169 -4.06 -13.52 0.77
C LYS A 169 -3.35 -12.26 1.27
N SER A 170 -2.02 -12.27 1.22
CA SER A 170 -1.24 -11.11 1.64
C SER A 170 -1.42 -9.89 0.73
N LEU A 171 -1.60 -10.09 -0.57
CA LEU A 171 -1.88 -9.01 -1.54
C LEU A 171 -3.27 -8.40 -1.33
N ARG A 172 -4.27 -9.22 -1.00
CA ARG A 172 -5.61 -8.74 -0.67
C ARG A 172 -5.58 -7.78 0.52
N ILE A 173 -4.80 -8.10 1.57
CA ILE A 173 -4.62 -7.21 2.73
C ILE A 173 -4.04 -5.87 2.29
N THR A 174 -2.93 -5.90 1.54
CA THR A 174 -2.24 -4.66 1.18
C THR A 174 -3.05 -3.83 0.18
N LEU A 175 -3.85 -4.45 -0.69
CA LEU A 175 -4.82 -3.75 -1.54
C LEU A 175 -5.92 -3.08 -0.72
N LEU A 176 -6.48 -3.76 0.29
CA LEU A 176 -7.46 -3.16 1.20
C LEU A 176 -6.89 -1.95 1.94
N LEU A 177 -5.64 -2.03 2.44
CA LEU A 177 -4.97 -0.89 3.09
C LEU A 177 -4.84 0.33 2.16
N ILE A 178 -4.54 0.10 0.88
CA ILE A 178 -4.43 1.19 -0.11
C ILE A 178 -5.80 1.75 -0.46
N LEU A 179 -6.79 0.90 -0.66
CA LEU A 179 -8.15 1.33 -0.95
C LEU A 179 -8.70 2.18 0.19
N THR A 180 -8.53 1.74 1.44
CA THR A 180 -8.89 2.53 2.62
C THR A 180 -8.15 3.85 2.65
N TYR A 181 -6.83 3.86 2.40
CA TYR A 181 -6.06 5.10 2.35
C TYR A 181 -6.58 6.06 1.28
N VAL A 182 -6.88 5.59 0.07
CA VAL A 182 -7.44 6.43 -1.01
C VAL A 182 -8.82 6.95 -0.63
N ILE A 183 -9.74 6.09 -0.19
CA ILE A 183 -11.09 6.51 0.22
C ILE A 183 -11.03 7.52 1.37
N THR A 184 -10.07 7.35 2.29
CA THR A 184 -9.99 8.21 3.46
C THR A 184 -9.33 9.56 3.23
N TRP A 185 -8.36 9.61 2.32
CA TRP A 185 -7.58 10.82 2.06
C TRP A 185 -8.05 11.58 0.82
N LEU A 186 -8.52 10.89 -0.23
CA LEU A 186 -8.84 11.50 -1.52
C LEU A 186 -9.89 12.64 -1.42
N PRO A 187 -11.02 12.48 -0.70
CA PRO A 187 -12.03 13.52 -0.66
C PRO A 187 -11.50 14.82 -0.03
N TYR A 188 -10.75 14.70 1.08
CA TYR A 188 -10.11 15.84 1.74
C TYR A 188 -9.07 16.50 0.86
N ASN A 189 -8.20 15.73 0.21
CA ASN A 189 -7.10 16.25 -0.62
C ASN A 189 -7.64 16.94 -1.88
N PHE A 190 -8.65 16.36 -2.51
CA PHE A 190 -9.31 16.95 -3.68
C PHE A 190 -9.98 18.27 -3.31
N LEU A 191 -10.72 18.32 -2.20
CA LEU A 191 -11.34 19.54 -1.72
C LEU A 191 -10.29 20.60 -1.33
N SER A 192 -9.21 20.21 -0.66
CA SER A 192 -8.12 21.13 -0.28
C SER A 192 -7.45 21.75 -1.52
N TRP A 193 -7.25 20.98 -2.58
CA TRP A 193 -6.76 21.50 -3.86
C TRP A 193 -7.75 22.45 -4.52
N TRP A 194 -9.03 22.11 -4.51
CA TRP A 194 -10.09 22.96 -5.06
C TRP A 194 -10.16 24.31 -4.35
N LEU A 195 -10.05 24.33 -3.02
CA LEU A 195 -10.05 25.54 -2.20
C LEU A 195 -8.82 26.43 -2.44
N MET A 196 -7.69 25.86 -2.86
CA MET A 196 -6.54 26.67 -3.29
C MET A 196 -6.80 27.47 -4.57
N ILE A 197 -7.71 26.98 -5.42
CA ILE A 197 -8.07 27.59 -6.71
C ILE A 197 -9.27 28.54 -6.56
N SER A 198 -10.27 28.19 -5.75
CA SER A 198 -11.48 28.99 -5.51
C SER A 198 -11.63 29.33 -4.02
N THR A 199 -11.16 30.52 -3.64
CA THR A 199 -11.20 31.04 -2.26
C THR A 199 -12.61 31.45 -1.79
N GLU A 200 -13.51 31.79 -2.72
CA GLU A 200 -14.89 32.24 -2.44
C GLU A 200 -15.78 31.16 -1.79
N SER A 201 -15.49 29.86 -2.05
CA SER A 201 -16.32 28.74 -1.58
C SER A 201 -15.98 28.21 -0.17
N TYR A 202 -15.04 28.84 0.55
CA TYR A 202 -14.50 28.29 1.80
C TYR A 202 -15.53 28.26 2.94
N ARG A 203 -16.34 29.31 3.10
CA ARG A 203 -17.27 29.45 4.24
C ARG A 203 -18.44 28.47 4.22
N SER A 204 -18.92 28.07 3.05
CA SER A 204 -20.03 27.11 2.93
C SER A 204 -19.59 25.65 3.07
N LEU A 205 -18.28 25.39 2.98
CA LEU A 205 -17.70 24.04 2.98
C LEU A 205 -16.97 23.70 4.27
N GLU A 206 -16.96 24.59 5.26
CA GLU A 206 -16.25 24.40 6.53
C GLU A 206 -16.71 23.14 7.27
N ASP A 207 -18.04 22.91 7.37
CA ASP A 207 -18.61 21.70 7.97
C ASP A 207 -18.17 20.42 7.27
N VAL A 208 -18.08 20.47 5.94
CA VAL A 208 -17.63 19.34 5.12
C VAL A 208 -16.15 19.08 5.37
N ILE A 209 -15.31 20.11 5.46
CA ILE A 209 -13.87 19.99 5.75
C ILE A 209 -13.65 19.33 7.11
N TYR A 210 -14.39 19.73 8.15
CA TYR A 210 -14.30 19.08 9.47
C TYR A 210 -14.68 17.61 9.41
N PHE A 211 -15.78 17.27 8.72
CA PHE A 211 -16.18 15.87 8.53
C PHE A 211 -15.11 15.05 7.79
N LEU A 212 -14.52 15.62 6.73
CA LEU A 212 -13.47 14.96 5.96
C LEU A 212 -12.17 14.79 6.78
N ASN A 213 -11.81 15.74 7.64
CA ASN A 213 -10.69 15.58 8.57
C ASN A 213 -10.92 14.42 9.54
N CYS A 214 -12.14 14.26 10.07
CA CYS A 214 -12.48 13.08 10.88
C CYS A 214 -12.28 11.78 10.10
N LEU A 215 -12.65 11.78 8.82
CA LEU A 215 -12.51 10.63 7.93
C LEU A 215 -11.04 10.27 7.67
N VAL A 216 -10.15 11.26 7.57
CA VAL A 216 -8.70 11.06 7.50
C VAL A 216 -8.17 10.40 8.79
N VAL A 217 -8.63 10.83 9.97
CA VAL A 217 -8.23 10.25 11.26
C VAL A 217 -8.73 8.80 11.42
N LEU A 218 -9.93 8.49 10.89
CA LEU A 218 -10.48 7.12 10.90
C LEU A 218 -9.60 6.10 10.17
N ASN A 219 -8.75 6.51 9.23
CA ASN A 219 -7.79 5.63 8.57
C ASN A 219 -6.93 4.84 9.57
N SER A 220 -6.51 5.47 10.67
CA SER A 220 -5.72 4.82 11.72
C SER A 220 -6.51 3.76 12.48
N VAL A 221 -7.82 3.99 12.67
CA VAL A 221 -8.74 3.07 13.35
C VAL A 221 -9.06 1.85 12.49
N ILE A 222 -9.17 2.03 11.16
CA ILE A 222 -9.51 0.95 10.23
C ILE A 222 -8.36 -0.08 10.10
N ASN A 223 -7.11 0.36 10.26
CA ASN A 223 -5.92 -0.50 10.10
C ASN A 223 -5.98 -1.80 10.95
N PRO A 224 -6.18 -1.76 12.29
CA PRO A 224 -6.38 -2.96 13.10
C PRO A 224 -7.46 -3.93 12.60
N PHE A 225 -8.59 -3.43 12.09
CA PHE A 225 -9.66 -4.29 11.57
C PHE A 225 -9.24 -5.03 10.30
N ILE A 226 -8.48 -4.36 9.41
CA ILE A 226 -7.94 -4.97 8.19
C ILE A 226 -6.98 -6.10 8.55
N TYR A 227 -6.08 -5.88 9.51
CA TYR A 227 -5.15 -6.91 9.97
C TYR A 227 -5.88 -8.04 10.73
N GLY A 228 -6.85 -7.71 11.58
CA GLY A 228 -7.65 -8.66 12.35
C GLY A 228 -8.45 -9.64 11.49
N ARG A 229 -9.12 -9.16 10.44
CA ARG A 229 -9.87 -10.02 9.50
C ARG A 229 -8.96 -11.00 8.75
N CYS A 230 -7.69 -10.67 8.58
CA CYS A 230 -6.78 -11.48 7.77
C CYS A 230 -5.93 -12.44 8.58
N THR A 231 -5.68 -12.14 9.86
CA THR A 231 -5.00 -13.07 10.76
C THR A 231 -5.95 -14.15 11.29
N GLY A 232 -7.27 -13.96 11.16
CA GLY A 232 -8.27 -14.81 11.82
C GLY A 232 -8.22 -14.50 13.31
N LEU A 233 -9.24 -13.81 13.82
CA LEU A 233 -9.41 -13.59 15.25
C LEU A 233 -9.31 -14.94 16.00
N LYS A 234 -8.14 -15.26 16.53
CA LYS A 234 -7.99 -15.94 17.81
C LYS A 234 -7.75 -14.86 18.84
N VAL A 235 -8.77 -14.05 19.10
CA VAL A 235 -8.82 -13.29 20.35
C VAL A 235 -9.24 -14.31 21.40
N GLY A 236 -8.27 -15.13 21.81
CA GLY A 236 -8.35 -15.82 23.09
C GLY A 236 -8.15 -14.75 24.14
N PHE A 237 -9.25 -14.29 24.74
CA PHE A 237 -9.20 -13.71 26.07
C PHE A 237 -8.55 -14.76 26.98
N VAL A 238 -7.38 -14.43 27.51
CA VAL A 238 -6.84 -15.04 28.73
C VAL A 238 -7.05 -14.03 29.83
#